data_AF-A0A382RJ19-F1
#
_entry.id   AF-A0A382RJ19-F1
#
_cell.length_a   1.000
_cell.length_b   1.000
_cell.length_c   1.000
_cell.angle_alpha   90.00
_cell.angle_beta   90.00
_cell.angle_gamma   90.00
#
_symmetry.space_group_name_H-M   'P 1'
#
loop_
_entity.id
_entity.type
_entity.pdbx_description
1 polymer ?
#
loop_
_entity_poly.entity_id
_entity_poly.type
_entity_poly.pdbx_seq_one_letter_code
_entity_poly.pdbx_strand_id
1 'polypeptide(L)' 'LGESEVERVLLIVPIFIVLIVEMLNSAIEAMVDRISMEHHELSGFAKDVASAAVLLSLIIFLVTWFIILL' A
#
# COMPACT_ATOMS: atom_id res chain seq x y z
N LEU A 1 8.19 -14.38 -18.53
CA LEU A 1 7.49 -13.98 -17.28
C LEU A 1 7.16 -15.22 -16.48
N GLY A 2 7.70 -15.34 -15.27
CA GLY A 2 7.38 -16.46 -14.37
C GLY A 2 8.06 -17.77 -14.79
N GLU A 3 9.28 -17.65 -15.33
CA GLU A 3 10.09 -18.79 -15.77
C GLU A 3 10.67 -19.55 -14.58
N SER A 4 10.94 -18.83 -13.48
CA SER A 4 11.33 -19.40 -12.20
C SER A 4 10.18 -19.37 -11.17
N GLU A 5 10.20 -20.29 -10.21
CA GLU A 5 9.27 -20.27 -9.07
C GLU A 5 9.41 -18.96 -8.26
N VAL A 6 10.63 -18.43 -8.18
CA VAL A 6 10.93 -17.15 -7.52
C VAL A 6 10.24 -16.00 -8.24
N GLU A 7 10.33 -15.91 -9.57
CA GLU A 7 9.60 -14.88 -10.34
C GLU A 7 8.09 -14.96 -10.13
N ARG A 8 7.51 -16.16 -10.10
CA ARG A 8 6.07 -16.32 -9.86
C ARG A 8 5.66 -15.76 -8.51
N VAL A 9 6.42 -16.06 -7.46
CA VAL A 9 6.19 -15.48 -6.12
C VAL A 9 6.35 -13.96 -6.16
N LEU A 10 7.41 -13.45 -6.79
CA LEU A 10 7.67 -12.01 -6.89
C LEU A 10 6.62 -11.25 -7.72
N LEU A 11 5.95 -11.89 -8.68
CA LEU A 11 4.85 -11.25 -9.42
C LEU A 11 3.55 -11.20 -8.61
N ILE A 12 3.33 -12.18 -7.72
CA ILE A 12 2.10 -12.34 -6.94
C ILE A 12 2.15 -11.57 -5.61
N VAL A 13 3.25 -11.65 -4.87
CA VAL A 13 3.38 -11.08 -3.51
C VAL A 13 3.11 -9.56 -3.47
N PRO A 14 3.64 -8.74 -4.38
CA PRO A 14 3.39 -7.30 -4.36
C PRO A 14 1.91 -6.94 -4.54
N ILE A 15 1.11 -7.78 -5.23
CA ILE A 15 -0.34 -7.60 -5.35
C ILE A 15 -0.99 -7.69 -3.97
N PHE A 16 -0.64 -8.71 -3.19
CA PHE A 16 -1.14 -8.87 -1.83
C PHE A 16 -0.63 -7.78 -0.89
N ILE A 17 0.61 -7.30 -1.06
CA ILE A 17 1.13 -6.18 -0.29
C ILE A 17 0.28 -4.93 -0.53
N VAL A 18 -0.02 -4.58 -1.80
CA VAL A 18 -0.89 -3.44 -2.12
C VAL A 18 -2.26 -3.59 -1.44
N LEU A 19 -2.89 -4.76 -1.54
CA LEU A 19 -4.19 -5.00 -0.91
C LEU A 19 -4.14 -4.89 0.62
N ILE A 20 -3.12 -5.45 1.27
CA ILE A 20 -2.94 -5.35 2.73
C ILE A 20 -2.76 -3.89 3.14
N VAL A 21 -1.93 -3.14 2.43
CA VAL A 21 -1.65 -1.75 2.76
C VAL A 21 -2.88 -0.87 2.52
N GLU A 22 -3.66 -1.13 1.47
CA GLU A 22 -4.94 -0.46 1.22
C GLU A 22 -5.95 -0.71 2.35
N MET A 23 -6.07 -1.96 2.80
CA MET A 23 -6.93 -2.31 3.94
C MET A 23 -6.50 -1.59 5.22
N LEU A 24 -5.19 -1.47 5.46
CA LEU A 24 -4.65 -0.71 6.58
C LEU A 24 -4.93 0.79 6.43
N ASN A 25 -4.82 1.36 5.22
CA ASN A 25 -5.18 2.75 4.96
C ASN A 25 -6.64 3.01 5.29
N SER A 26 -7.57 2.19 4.80
CA SER A 26 -9.00 2.31 5.11
C SER A 26 -9.30 2.13 6.60
N ALA A 27 -8.58 1.24 7.30
CA ALA A 27 -8.73 1.08 8.74
C ALA A 27 -8.28 2.32 9.52
N ILE A 28 -7.16 2.94 9.11
CA ILE A 28 -6.66 4.19 9.70
C ILE A 28 -7.65 5.33 9.43
N GLU A 29 -8.13 5.49 8.20
CA GLU A 29 -9.15 6.48 7.84
C GLU A 29 -10.40 6.35 8.70
N ALA A 30 -10.94 5.13 8.82
CA ALA A 30 -12.13 4.85 9.64
C ALA A 30 -11.91 5.16 11.14
N MET A 31 -10.72 4.86 11.67
CA MET A 31 -10.36 5.18 13.05
C MET A 31 -10.22 6.68 13.27
N VAL A 32 -9.57 7.39 12.34
CA VAL A 32 -9.38 8.85 12.40
C VAL A 32 -10.73 9.57 12.27
N ASP A 33 -11.57 9.16 11.33
CA ASP A 33 -12.91 9.73 11.12
C ASP A 33 -13.84 9.51 12.31
N ARG A 34 -13.67 8.39 13.03
CA ARG A 34 -14.41 8.12 14.26
C ARG A 34 -14.00 9.04 15.42
N ILE A 35 -12.74 9.43 15.50
CA ILE A 35 -12.18 10.18 16.65
C ILE A 35 -12.29 11.71 16.44
N SER A 36 -12.17 12.18 15.20
CA SER A 36 -12.09 13.61 14.89
C SER A 36 -13.49 14.23 14.69
N MET A 37 -14.08 14.84 15.73
CA MET A 37 -15.27 15.69 15.59
C MET A 37 -14.94 17.12 15.13
N GLU A 38 -13.71 17.58 15.38
CA GLU A 38 -13.10 18.79 14.79
C GLU A 38 -11.85 18.36 14.02
N HIS A 39 -11.55 19.01 12.88
CA HIS A 39 -10.34 18.71 12.10
C HIS A 39 -9.09 19.04 12.92
N HIS A 40 -8.39 18.02 13.42
CA HIS A 40 -7.08 18.17 14.08
C HIS A 40 -5.95 17.93 13.08
N GLU A 41 -4.88 18.73 13.15
CA GLU A 41 -3.71 18.61 12.27
C GLU A 41 -3.09 17.20 12.30
N LEU A 42 -3.09 16.55 13.46
CA LEU A 42 -2.60 15.17 13.63
C LEU A 42 -3.46 14.14 12.88
N SER A 43 -4.77 14.38 12.73
CA SER A 43 -5.68 13.54 11.97
C SER A 43 -5.36 13.59 10.47
N GLY A 44 -5.03 14.77 9.95
CA GLY A 44 -4.57 14.94 8.57
C GLY A 44 -3.26 14.21 8.32
N PHE A 45 -2.28 14.42 9.20
CA PHE A 45 -0.98 13.73 9.11
C PHE A 45 -1.12 12.20 9.12
N ALA A 46 -2.00 11.64 9.95
CA ALA A 46 -2.23 10.19 9.98
C ALA A 46 -2.75 9.65 8.64
N LYS A 47 -3.66 10.37 7.98
CA LYS A 47 -4.19 10.02 6.65
C LYS A 47 -3.13 10.13 5.56
N ASP A 48 -2.33 11.21 5.59
CA ASP A 48 -1.26 11.43 4.61
C ASP A 48 -0.21 10.31 4.66
N VAL A 49 0.21 9.91 5.87
CA VAL A 49 1.17 8.80 6.05
C VAL A 49 0.58 7.47 5.59
N ALA A 50 -0.70 7.20 5.87
CA ALA A 50 -1.36 5.98 5.44
C ALA A 50 -1.47 5.89 3.90
N SER A 51 -1.84 6.99 3.25
CA SER A 51 -1.89 7.10 1.77
C SER A 51 -0.48 7.03 1.15
N ALA A 52 0.54 7.57 1.81
CA ALA A 52 1.93 7.42 1.37
C ALA A 52 2.40 5.96 1.42
N ALA A 53 1.97 5.16 2.40
CA ALA A 53 2.27 3.74 2.45
C ALA A 53 1.65 2.99 1.26
N VAL A 54 0.42 3.32 0.87
CA VAL A 54 -0.22 2.79 -0.35
C VAL A 54 0.62 3.11 -1.58
N LEU A 55 1.04 4.36 -1.75
CA LEU A 55 1.89 4.78 -2.87
C LEU A 55 3.20 3.98 -2.92
N LEU A 56 3.87 3.81 -1.78
CA LEU A 56 5.11 3.01 -1.69
C LEU A 56 4.87 1.54 -2.08
N SER A 57 3.73 0.96 -1.67
CA SER A 57 3.37 -0.41 -2.08
C SER A 57 3.17 -0.55 -3.59
N LEU A 58 2.56 0.47 -4.23
CA LEU A 58 2.40 0.52 -5.68
C LEU A 58 3.74 0.67 -6.40
N ILE A 59 4.66 1.47 -5.86
CA ILE A 59 6.02 1.60 -6.39
C ILE A 59 6.73 0.25 -6.33
N ILE A 60 6.63 -0.48 -5.22
CA ILE A 60 7.19 -1.83 -5.09
C ILE A 60 6.59 -2.75 -6.17
N PHE A 61 5.27 -2.77 -6.32
CA PHE A 61 4.60 -3.54 -7.37
C PHE A 61 5.14 -3.22 -8.77
N LEU A 62 5.20 -1.94 -9.14
CA LEU A 62 5.66 -1.51 -10.46
C LEU A 62 7.13 -1.84 -10.70
N VAL A 63 8.00 -1.58 -9.72
CA VAL A 63 9.44 -1.85 -9.82
C VAL A 63 9.69 -3.35 -9.95
N THR A 64 9.02 -4.19 -9.16
CA THR A 64 9.17 -5.65 -9.25
C THR A 64 8.73 -6.16 -10.62
N TRP A 65 7.58 -5.71 -11.13
CA TRP A 65 7.10 -6.12 -12.45
C TRP A 65 8.01 -5.63 -13.56
N PHE A 66 8.47 -4.38 -13.50
CA PHE A 66 9.38 -3.80 -14.50
C PHE A 66 10.71 -4.54 -14.54
N ILE A 67 11.30 -4.88 -13.39
CA ILE A 67 12.56 -5.62 -13.32
C ILE A 67 12.42 -7.03 -13.92
N ILE A 68 11.29 -7.72 -13.70
CA ILE A 68 11.07 -9.08 -14.23
C ILE A 68 10.72 -9.05 -15.73
N LEU A 69 10.18 -7.95 -16.24
CA LEU A 69 9.84 -7.77 -17.65
C LEU A 69 11.04 -7.44 -18.54
N LEU A 70 12.08 -6.81 -17.99
CA LEU A 70 13.33 -6.49 -18.69
C LEU A 70 14.17 -7.74 -18.95
#